data_AF-A0A915BFB0-F1
#
_entry.id   AF-A0A915BFB0-F1
#
_cell.length_a   1.000
_cell.length_b   1.000
_cell.length_c   1.000
_cell.angle_alpha   90.00
_cell.angle_beta   90.00
_cell.angle_gamma   90.00
#
_symmetry.space_group_name_H-M   'P 1'
#
loop_
_entity.id
_entity.type
_entity.pdbx_description
1 polymer ?
#
loop_
_entity_poly.entity_id
_entity_poly.type
_entity_poly.pdbx_seq_one_letter_code
_entity_poly.pdbx_strand_id
1 'polypeptide(L)'
;NLNNRPLLDYLVKRNREQLDTLYESPGAVFAIFRALPDVSQQCVLKVLWLREGVQSSIWQYWVKHEHSSLVENHFDLLRRLGIIEGKEQITLNPIFRKSYIRAVQMGLYRASQMKAMTDLDEKSRKSASKDLGKKATERWECILHYLALPSQKSEQGVSGATKQLFRAAGLTSGGEGEGDMEITSAGFQFLLLN
;
A
#
# COMPACT_ATOMS: atom_id res chain seq x y z
N ASN A 1 15.90 -4.19 4.21
CA ASN A 1 15.00 -5.07 4.98
C ASN A 1 13.56 -4.59 4.79
N LEU A 2 12.70 -5.35 4.11
CA LEU A 2 11.32 -4.95 3.77
C LEU A 2 10.30 -5.34 4.85
N ASN A 3 10.74 -5.95 5.96
CA ASN A 3 9.85 -6.49 6.98
C ASN A 3 8.84 -5.48 7.57
N ASN A 4 9.14 -4.18 7.51
CA ASN A 4 8.24 -3.11 7.99
C ASN A 4 7.45 -2.43 6.84
N ARG A 5 7.46 -3.00 5.63
CA ARG A 5 6.81 -2.43 4.43
C ARG A 5 6.05 -3.52 3.65
N PRO A 6 4.91 -4.01 4.20
CA PRO A 6 4.17 -5.14 3.63
C PRO A 6 3.68 -4.88 2.20
N LEU A 7 3.31 -3.63 1.89
CA LEU A 7 2.94 -3.24 0.53
C LEU A 7 4.06 -3.50 -0.47
N LEU A 8 5.29 -3.07 -0.17
CA LEU A 8 6.42 -3.25 -1.07
C LEU A 8 6.81 -4.72 -1.20
N ASP A 9 6.76 -5.48 -0.09
CA ASP A 9 7.02 -6.91 -0.11
C ASP A 9 6.00 -7.67 -0.98
N TYR A 10 4.73 -7.29 -0.93
CA TYR A 10 3.70 -7.84 -1.80
C TYR A 10 3.94 -7.50 -3.28
N LEU A 11 4.28 -6.24 -3.58
CA LEU A 11 4.48 -5.76 -4.96
C LEU A 11 5.69 -6.40 -5.63
N VAL A 12 6.78 -6.59 -4.90
CA VAL A 12 7.99 -7.26 -5.42
C VAL A 12 7.73 -8.71 -5.83
N LYS A 13 6.69 -9.36 -5.27
CA LYS A 13 6.27 -10.72 -5.63
C LYS A 13 5.36 -10.77 -6.86
N ARG A 14 4.95 -9.62 -7.42
CA ARG A 14 4.10 -9.56 -8.61
C ARG A 14 4.94 -9.65 -9.88
N ASN A 15 4.34 -10.14 -10.95
CA ASN A 15 5.00 -10.17 -12.25
C ASN A 15 4.99 -8.76 -12.90
N ARG A 16 5.73 -8.62 -14.00
CA ARG A 16 5.90 -7.32 -14.64
C ARG A 16 4.61 -6.76 -15.21
N GLU A 17 3.80 -7.60 -15.84
CA GLU A 17 2.51 -7.22 -16.44
C GLU A 17 1.54 -6.66 -15.39
N GLN A 18 1.42 -7.33 -14.24
CA GLN A 18 0.59 -6.88 -13.12
C GLN A 18 1.05 -5.53 -12.57
N LEU A 19 2.37 -5.31 -12.48
CA LEU A 19 2.94 -4.04 -12.04
C LEU A 19 2.69 -2.93 -13.05
N ASP A 20 2.87 -3.20 -14.34
CA ASP A 20 2.63 -2.22 -15.39
C ASP A 20 1.15 -1.81 -15.46
N THR A 21 0.21 -2.77 -15.37
CA THR A 21 -1.23 -2.48 -15.25
C THR A 21 -1.53 -1.63 -14.00
N LEU A 22 -0.91 -1.93 -12.86
CA LEU A 22 -1.06 -1.12 -11.65
C LEU A 22 -0.51 0.30 -11.84
N TYR A 23 0.61 0.43 -12.56
CA TYR A 23 1.27 1.70 -12.83
C TYR A 23 0.54 2.59 -13.83
N GLU A 24 -0.46 2.10 -14.54
CA GLU A 24 -1.35 2.93 -15.35
C GLU A 24 -2.21 3.88 -14.48
N SER A 25 -2.46 3.53 -13.22
CA SER A 25 -3.21 4.35 -12.27
C SER A 25 -2.34 5.43 -11.62
N PRO A 26 -2.59 6.74 -11.86
CA PRO A 26 -1.83 7.83 -11.25
C PRO A 26 -1.90 7.80 -9.71
N GLY A 27 -3.06 7.49 -9.15
CA GLY A 27 -3.25 7.40 -7.70
C GLY A 27 -2.44 6.27 -7.08
N ALA A 28 -2.43 5.09 -7.72
CA ALA A 28 -1.64 3.96 -7.25
C ALA A 28 -0.13 4.26 -7.30
N VAL A 29 0.36 4.81 -8.42
CA VAL A 29 1.77 5.21 -8.56
C VAL A 29 2.20 6.20 -7.49
N PHE A 30 1.36 7.20 -7.20
CA PHE A 30 1.65 8.18 -6.16
C PHE A 30 1.69 7.55 -4.76
N ALA A 31 0.75 6.65 -4.44
CA ALA A 31 0.74 5.92 -3.17
C ALA A 31 1.98 5.03 -3.02
N ILE A 32 2.37 4.32 -4.09
CA ILE A 32 3.55 3.47 -4.12
C ILE A 32 4.82 4.31 -3.94
N PHE A 33 4.93 5.45 -4.62
CA PHE A 33 6.05 6.37 -4.44
C PHE A 33 6.18 6.82 -2.97
N ARG A 34 5.08 7.21 -2.32
CA ARG A 34 5.09 7.59 -0.89
C ARG A 34 5.45 6.43 0.05
N ALA A 35 5.16 5.19 -0.35
CA ALA A 35 5.50 4.01 0.42
C ALA A 35 6.97 3.58 0.27
N LEU A 36 7.71 4.13 -0.70
CA LEU A 36 9.15 3.87 -0.87
C LEU A 36 9.97 4.44 0.31
N PRO A 37 11.14 3.84 0.62
CA PRO A 37 12.12 4.48 1.49
C PRO A 37 12.57 5.84 0.93
N ASP A 38 12.93 6.79 1.80
CA ASP A 38 13.27 8.16 1.39
C ASP A 38 14.39 8.19 0.36
N VAL A 39 15.42 7.35 0.53
CA VAL A 39 16.53 7.23 -0.44
C VAL A 39 16.02 6.74 -1.81
N SER A 40 15.14 5.74 -1.83
CA SER A 40 14.52 5.25 -3.08
C SER A 40 13.68 6.34 -3.76
N GLN A 41 12.94 7.15 -2.99
CA GLN A 41 12.20 8.30 -3.53
C GLN A 41 13.14 9.30 -4.20
N GLN A 42 14.24 9.65 -3.54
CA GLN A 42 15.26 10.54 -4.09
C GLN A 42 15.89 9.99 -5.37
N CYS A 43 16.22 8.69 -5.40
CA CYS A 43 16.69 8.02 -6.62
C CYS A 43 15.69 8.19 -7.77
N VAL A 44 14.42 7.87 -7.54
CA VAL A 44 13.35 8.02 -8.56
C VAL A 44 13.25 9.47 -9.05
N LEU A 45 13.23 10.45 -8.15
CA LEU A 45 13.12 11.87 -8.52
C LEU A 45 14.31 12.36 -9.36
N LYS A 46 15.53 11.87 -9.08
CA LYS A 46 16.70 12.20 -9.89
C LYS A 46 16.64 11.60 -11.30
N VAL A 47 16.16 10.35 -11.45
CA VAL A 47 15.96 9.73 -12.78
C VAL A 47 14.77 10.34 -13.53
N LEU A 48 13.76 10.85 -12.80
CA LEU A 48 12.47 11.24 -13.36
C LEU A 48 12.59 12.17 -14.57
N TRP A 49 13.52 13.12 -14.50
CA TRP A 49 13.72 14.16 -15.50
C TRP A 49 14.69 13.79 -16.63
N LEU A 50 15.37 12.65 -16.51
CA LEU A 50 16.43 12.22 -17.43
C LEU A 50 15.85 11.29 -18.49
N ARG A 51 15.56 11.84 -19.67
CA ARG A 51 14.83 11.12 -20.74
C ARG A 51 15.60 9.94 -21.30
N GLU A 52 16.90 10.08 -21.49
CA GLU A 52 17.77 9.07 -22.12
C GLU A 52 18.36 8.06 -21.12
N GLY A 53 17.90 8.09 -19.87
CA GLY A 53 18.50 7.30 -18.79
C GLY A 53 19.82 7.87 -18.31
N VAL A 54 20.42 7.18 -17.34
CA VAL A 54 21.64 7.63 -16.66
C VAL A 54 22.62 6.46 -16.60
N GLN A 55 23.86 6.70 -17.00
CA GLN A 55 24.91 5.70 -16.82
C GLN A 55 25.11 5.38 -15.34
N SER A 56 25.28 4.10 -15.01
CA SER A 56 25.51 3.62 -13.64
C SER A 56 26.68 4.34 -12.96
N SER A 57 27.73 4.67 -13.73
CA SER A 57 28.90 5.44 -13.29
C SER A 57 28.55 6.82 -12.73
N ILE A 58 27.55 7.51 -13.29
CA ILE A 58 27.16 8.87 -12.86
C ILE A 58 26.61 8.84 -11.42
N TRP A 59 25.97 7.75 -11.00
CA TRP A 59 25.43 7.61 -9.65
C TRP A 59 26.49 7.54 -8.59
N GLN A 60 27.66 6.97 -8.91
CA GLN A 60 28.79 6.92 -7.98
C GLN A 60 29.30 8.32 -7.62
N TYR A 61 29.05 9.33 -8.46
CA TYR A 61 29.37 10.73 -8.15
C TYR A 61 28.29 11.43 -7.30
N TRP A 62 27.07 10.88 -7.25
CA TRP A 62 25.95 11.49 -6.51
C TRP A 62 25.84 11.00 -5.07
N VAL A 63 26.65 10.01 -4.71
CA VAL A 63 26.63 9.31 -3.43
C VAL A 63 28.05 9.34 -2.88
N LYS A 64 28.20 9.66 -1.60
CA LYS A 64 29.50 9.53 -0.94
C LYS A 64 29.92 8.05 -0.93
N HIS A 65 31.19 7.77 -1.16
CA HIS A 65 31.72 6.40 -1.28
C HIS A 65 31.34 5.49 -0.10
N GLU A 66 31.25 6.03 1.11
CA GLU A 66 30.82 5.35 2.34
C GLU A 66 29.37 4.80 2.31
N HIS A 67 28.53 5.31 1.41
CA HIS A 67 27.11 4.95 1.29
C HIS A 67 26.74 4.28 -0.03
N SER A 68 27.71 4.00 -0.91
CA SER A 68 27.44 3.42 -2.23
C SER A 68 26.73 2.07 -2.15
N SER A 69 27.15 1.19 -1.25
CA SER A 69 26.50 -0.12 -1.06
C SER A 69 25.05 -0.01 -0.58
N LEU A 70 24.75 0.98 0.26
CA LEU A 70 23.40 1.25 0.73
C LEU A 70 22.50 1.70 -0.41
N VAL A 71 22.98 2.62 -1.25
CA VAL A 71 22.21 3.13 -2.39
C VAL A 71 21.98 2.05 -3.45
N GLU A 72 22.94 1.15 -3.68
CA GLU A 72 22.74 0.01 -4.57
C GLU A 72 21.60 -0.91 -4.11
N ASN A 73 21.42 -1.11 -2.80
CA ASN A 73 20.28 -1.88 -2.28
C ASN A 73 18.93 -1.18 -2.60
N HIS A 74 18.90 0.16 -2.63
CA HIS A 74 17.71 0.90 -3.03
C HIS A 74 17.44 0.79 -4.53
N PHE A 75 18.48 0.76 -5.36
CA PHE A 75 18.35 0.48 -6.79
C PHE A 75 17.86 -0.94 -7.06
N ASP A 76 18.38 -1.94 -6.34
CA ASP A 76 17.88 -3.32 -6.43
C ASP A 76 16.38 -3.41 -6.09
N LEU A 77 15.95 -2.74 -5.02
CA LEU A 77 14.54 -2.64 -4.68
C LEU A 77 13.71 -2.01 -5.81
N LEU A 78 14.17 -0.89 -6.38
CA LEU A 78 13.47 -0.22 -7.48
C LEU A 78 13.40 -1.07 -8.75
N ARG A 79 14.44 -1.87 -9.05
CA ARG A 79 14.46 -2.85 -10.16
C ARG A 79 13.45 -3.97 -9.92
N ARG A 80 13.41 -4.51 -8.70
CA ARG A 80 12.47 -5.56 -8.29
C ARG A 80 11.01 -5.08 -8.31
N LEU A 81 10.78 -3.80 -8.04
CA LEU A 81 9.48 -3.16 -8.21
C LEU A 81 9.18 -2.81 -9.69
N GLY A 82 10.12 -2.97 -10.61
CA GLY A 82 9.94 -2.58 -12.01
C GLY A 82 9.73 -1.08 -12.21
N ILE A 83 10.16 -0.26 -11.26
CA ILE A 83 10.10 1.21 -11.36
C ILE A 83 11.24 1.72 -12.25
N ILE A 84 12.41 1.07 -12.16
CA ILE A 84 13.56 1.34 -13.01
C ILE A 84 13.96 0.08 -13.79
N GLU A 85 14.66 0.30 -14.88
CA GLU A 85 15.17 -0.73 -15.77
C GLU A 85 16.64 -0.47 -16.09
N GLY A 86 17.33 -1.52 -16.54
CA GLY A 86 18.73 -1.47 -16.93
C GLY A 86 19.73 -1.56 -15.77
N LYS A 87 20.91 -2.11 -16.08
CA LYS A 87 22.05 -2.20 -15.13
C LYS A 87 23.06 -1.10 -15.40
N GLU A 88 23.53 -1.00 -16.64
CA GLU A 88 24.54 -0.01 -17.06
C GLU A 88 23.91 1.33 -17.40
N GLN A 89 22.76 1.33 -18.07
CA GLN A 89 21.96 2.52 -18.37
C GLN A 89 20.64 2.42 -17.62
N ILE A 90 20.51 3.18 -16.54
CA ILE A 90 19.33 3.16 -15.68
C ILE A 90 18.28 4.08 -16.29
N THR A 91 17.12 3.51 -16.63
CA THR A 91 15.95 4.23 -17.13
C THR A 91 14.78 4.07 -16.17
N LEU A 92 13.89 5.07 -16.14
CA LEU A 92 12.63 4.96 -15.38
C LEU A 92 11.58 4.30 -16.28
N ASN A 93 10.79 3.38 -15.72
CA ASN A 93 9.66 2.77 -16.42
C ASN A 93 8.75 3.88 -16.99
N PRO A 94 8.51 3.89 -18.31
CA PRO A 94 7.78 4.97 -18.97
C PRO A 94 6.32 5.10 -18.50
N ILE A 95 5.68 3.97 -18.15
CA ILE A 95 4.30 3.95 -17.61
C ILE A 95 4.31 4.61 -16.23
N PHE A 96 5.21 4.17 -15.35
CA PHE A 96 5.37 4.75 -14.02
C PHE A 96 5.68 6.25 -14.09
N ARG A 97 6.62 6.67 -14.95
CA ARG A 97 6.99 8.08 -15.17
C ARG A 97 5.77 8.92 -15.55
N LYS A 98 5.03 8.49 -16.58
CA LYS A 98 3.87 9.21 -17.11
C LYS A 98 2.79 9.36 -16.03
N SER A 99 2.46 8.27 -15.35
CA SER A 99 1.44 8.26 -14.30
C SER A 99 1.84 9.08 -13.08
N TYR A 100 3.12 9.04 -12.67
CA TYR A 100 3.62 9.85 -11.56
C TYR A 100 3.53 11.35 -11.86
N ILE A 101 4.02 11.77 -13.04
CA ILE A 101 3.95 13.18 -13.46
C ILE A 101 2.48 13.64 -13.52
N ARG A 102 1.61 12.80 -14.11
CA ARG A 102 0.17 13.08 -14.15
C ARG A 102 -0.43 13.22 -12.75
N ALA A 103 -0.06 12.35 -11.81
CA ALA A 103 -0.55 12.43 -10.44
C ALA A 103 -0.14 13.73 -9.74
N VAL A 104 1.12 14.15 -9.91
CA VAL A 104 1.64 15.43 -9.37
C VAL A 104 0.89 16.62 -9.97
N GLN A 105 0.66 16.63 -11.29
CA GLN A 105 -0.06 17.71 -11.97
C GLN A 105 -1.54 17.79 -11.57
N MET A 106 -2.19 16.64 -11.38
CA MET A 106 -3.62 16.58 -11.03
C MET A 106 -3.88 16.82 -9.53
N GLY A 107 -2.86 16.60 -8.68
CA GLY A 107 -2.99 16.54 -7.24
C GLY A 107 -3.54 15.19 -6.76
N LEU A 108 -3.15 14.80 -5.54
CA LEU A 108 -3.44 13.48 -4.93
C LEU A 108 -4.91 13.08 -5.03
N TYR A 109 -5.79 14.03 -4.74
CA TYR A 109 -7.22 13.81 -4.72
C TYR A 109 -7.78 13.36 -6.08
N ARG A 110 -7.53 14.15 -7.14
CA ARG A 110 -8.03 13.82 -8.49
C ARG A 110 -7.33 12.58 -9.05
N ALA A 111 -6.06 12.39 -8.70
CA ALA A 111 -5.29 11.22 -9.10
C ALA A 111 -5.84 9.91 -8.50
N SER A 112 -6.42 9.97 -7.30
CA SER A 112 -6.99 8.80 -6.62
C SER A 112 -8.23 8.21 -7.30
N GLN A 113 -8.92 9.00 -8.16
CA GLN A 113 -10.21 8.65 -8.77
C GLN A 113 -11.29 8.21 -7.76
N MET A 114 -11.08 8.45 -6.46
CA MET A 114 -12.11 8.24 -5.46
C MET A 114 -13.24 9.21 -5.76
N LYS A 115 -14.43 8.69 -6.03
CA LYS A 115 -15.66 9.49 -6.13
C LYS A 115 -15.80 10.24 -4.83
N ALA A 116 -15.57 11.52 -4.89
CA ALA A 116 -15.38 12.25 -3.67
C ALA A 116 -16.70 12.75 -3.12
N MET A 117 -16.75 12.90 -1.80
CA MET A 117 -17.88 13.55 -1.13
C MET A 117 -18.15 14.97 -1.65
N THR A 118 -17.21 15.59 -2.38
CA THR A 118 -17.43 16.90 -3.02
C THR A 118 -18.45 16.87 -4.14
N ASP A 119 -18.66 15.72 -4.77
CA ASP A 119 -19.61 15.57 -5.87
C ASP A 119 -21.05 15.38 -5.35
N LEU A 120 -21.20 15.18 -4.05
CA LEU A 120 -22.49 15.20 -3.36
C LEU A 120 -22.99 16.64 -3.17
N ASP A 121 -24.30 16.84 -3.26
CA ASP A 121 -24.92 18.11 -2.87
C ASP A 121 -24.62 18.43 -1.39
N GLU A 122 -24.70 19.70 -1.02
CA GLU A 122 -24.30 20.17 0.31
C GLU A 122 -25.08 19.49 1.46
N LYS A 123 -26.34 19.13 1.23
CA LYS A 123 -27.18 18.44 2.22
C LYS A 123 -26.73 16.99 2.39
N SER A 124 -26.51 16.27 1.30
CA SER A 124 -25.99 14.90 1.31
C SER A 124 -24.58 14.84 1.90
N ARG A 125 -23.73 15.84 1.62
CA ARG A 125 -22.37 15.93 2.16
C ARG A 125 -22.38 16.16 3.67
N LYS A 126 -23.20 17.09 4.17
CA LYS A 126 -23.36 17.34 5.63
C LYS A 126 -23.96 16.13 6.36
N SER A 127 -24.95 15.47 5.75
CA SER A 127 -25.56 14.26 6.31
C SER A 127 -24.57 13.10 6.38
N ALA A 128 -23.83 12.86 5.29
CA ALA A 128 -22.84 11.80 5.22
C ALA A 128 -21.64 12.09 6.14
N SER A 129 -21.13 13.34 6.20
CA SER A 129 -19.96 13.65 7.02
C SER A 129 -20.22 13.63 8.53
N LYS A 130 -21.44 13.97 8.98
CA LYS A 130 -21.77 14.11 10.40
C LYS A 130 -21.62 12.79 11.18
N ASP A 131 -21.98 11.67 10.56
CA ASP A 131 -22.02 10.37 11.23
C ASP A 131 -21.12 9.29 10.60
N LEU A 132 -20.47 9.56 9.45
CA LEU A 132 -19.65 8.53 8.79
C LEU A 132 -18.46 8.09 9.62
N GLY A 133 -17.74 9.04 10.23
CA GLY A 133 -16.60 8.72 11.11
C GLY A 133 -17.04 7.85 12.29
N LYS A 134 -18.11 8.26 12.97
CA LYS A 134 -18.70 7.51 14.09
C LYS A 134 -19.13 6.09 13.66
N LYS A 135 -19.86 5.96 12.55
CA LYS A 135 -20.29 4.66 12.03
C LYS A 135 -19.12 3.78 11.60
N ALA A 136 -18.07 4.36 11.01
CA ALA A 136 -16.87 3.63 10.62
C ALA A 136 -16.14 3.08 11.85
N THR A 137 -15.96 3.90 12.89
CA THR A 137 -15.40 3.47 14.18
C THR A 137 -16.26 2.38 14.81
N GLU A 138 -17.57 2.58 14.95
CA GLU A 138 -18.48 1.58 15.51
C GLU A 138 -18.40 0.23 14.77
N ARG A 139 -18.33 0.25 13.43
CA ARG A 139 -18.21 -0.98 12.63
C ARG A 139 -16.84 -1.64 12.78
N TRP A 140 -15.77 -0.86 12.86
CA TRP A 140 -14.44 -1.38 13.13
C TRP A 140 -14.35 -2.03 14.51
N GLU A 141 -14.90 -1.36 15.54
CA GLU A 141 -14.97 -1.90 16.89
C GLU A 141 -15.77 -3.19 16.97
N CYS A 142 -16.90 -3.31 16.25
CA CYS A 142 -17.65 -4.57 16.17
C CYS A 142 -16.79 -5.72 15.61
N ILE A 143 -15.96 -5.44 14.60
CA ILE A 143 -15.05 -6.43 14.00
C ILE A 143 -13.97 -6.85 15.01
N LEU A 144 -13.39 -5.88 15.74
CA LEU A 144 -12.38 -6.14 16.76
C LEU A 144 -12.94 -6.89 17.97
N HIS A 145 -14.13 -6.52 18.44
CA HIS A 145 -14.82 -7.20 19.54
C HIS A 145 -15.09 -8.66 19.23
N TYR A 146 -15.55 -8.95 18.00
CA TYR A 146 -15.76 -10.33 17.56
C TYR A 146 -14.45 -11.13 17.56
N LEU A 147 -13.33 -10.53 17.15
CA LEU A 147 -12.03 -11.19 17.17
C LEU A 147 -11.53 -11.45 18.62
N ALA A 148 -11.76 -10.51 19.54
CA ALA A 148 -11.30 -10.59 20.92
C ALA A 148 -12.12 -11.58 21.77
N LEU A 149 -13.44 -11.52 21.65
CA LEU A 149 -14.38 -12.28 22.48
C LEU A 149 -15.56 -12.76 21.60
N PRO A 150 -15.39 -13.88 20.88
CA PRO A 150 -16.45 -14.47 20.08
C PRO A 150 -17.65 -14.82 20.98
N SER A 151 -18.78 -14.20 20.71
CA SER A 151 -20.04 -14.42 21.42
C SER A 151 -21.22 -14.24 20.47
N GLN A 152 -22.36 -14.89 20.74
CA GLN A 152 -23.58 -14.77 19.93
C GLN A 152 -23.99 -13.30 19.69
N LYS A 153 -23.71 -12.38 20.63
CA LYS A 153 -23.97 -10.94 20.45
C LYS A 153 -22.98 -10.28 19.47
N SER A 154 -21.69 -10.57 19.58
CA SER A 154 -20.67 -10.04 18.67
C SER A 154 -20.80 -10.61 17.24
N GLU A 155 -21.32 -11.83 17.12
CA GLU A 155 -21.49 -12.53 15.84
C GLU A 155 -22.51 -11.87 14.92
N GLN A 156 -23.55 -11.23 15.47
CA GLN A 156 -24.55 -10.48 14.70
C GLN A 156 -23.97 -9.22 14.05
N GLY A 157 -22.83 -8.73 14.57
CA GLY A 157 -22.15 -7.53 14.07
C GLY A 157 -21.20 -7.76 12.89
N VAL A 158 -20.89 -9.02 12.57
CA VAL A 158 -19.81 -9.38 11.62
C VAL A 158 -20.30 -10.40 10.58
N SER A 159 -20.04 -10.10 9.30
CA SER A 159 -20.46 -10.95 8.20
C SER A 159 -19.73 -12.30 8.19
N GLY A 160 -20.38 -13.36 7.69
CA GLY A 160 -19.75 -14.68 7.52
C GLY A 160 -18.46 -14.64 6.68
N ALA A 161 -18.41 -13.80 5.64
CA ALA A 161 -17.20 -13.60 4.83
C ALA A 161 -16.03 -13.04 5.66
N THR A 162 -16.29 -12.11 6.58
CA THR A 162 -15.27 -11.59 7.49
C THR A 162 -14.79 -12.67 8.47
N LYS A 163 -15.70 -13.52 8.97
CA LYS A 163 -15.33 -14.66 9.83
C LYS A 163 -14.42 -15.65 9.09
N GLN A 164 -14.76 -15.97 7.85
CA GLN A 164 -13.95 -16.84 6.98
C GLN A 164 -12.58 -16.22 6.68
N LEU A 165 -12.53 -14.89 6.45
CA LEU A 165 -11.28 -14.17 6.23
C LEU A 165 -10.36 -14.25 7.44
N PHE A 166 -10.88 -14.12 8.66
CA PHE A 166 -10.07 -14.26 9.88
C PHE A 166 -9.45 -15.66 10.03
N ARG A 167 -10.21 -16.71 9.70
CA ARG A 167 -9.68 -18.07 9.67
C ARG A 167 -8.61 -18.24 8.59
N ALA A 168 -8.88 -17.77 7.37
CA ALA A 168 -7.95 -17.85 6.25
C ALA A 168 -6.65 -17.05 6.51
N ALA A 169 -6.74 -15.94 7.23
CA ALA A 169 -5.61 -15.14 7.68
C ALA A 169 -4.90 -15.72 8.92
N GLY A 170 -5.41 -16.80 9.50
CA GLY A 170 -4.85 -17.43 10.69
C GLY A 170 -5.01 -16.62 11.98
N LEU A 171 -5.92 -15.64 12.01
CA LEU A 171 -6.21 -14.83 13.20
C LEU A 171 -7.12 -15.58 14.19
N THR A 172 -7.91 -16.53 13.70
CA THR A 172 -8.77 -17.39 14.50
C THR A 172 -8.63 -18.85 14.09
N SER A 173 -8.76 -19.74 15.07
CA SER A 173 -8.84 -21.19 14.91
C SER A 173 -10.21 -21.70 15.39
N GLY A 174 -10.55 -22.96 15.08
CA GLY A 174 -11.82 -23.57 15.51
C GLY A 174 -12.69 -24.11 14.38
N GLY A 175 -13.59 -25.05 14.72
CA GLY A 175 -14.49 -25.72 13.77
C GLY A 175 -15.61 -24.83 13.21
N GLU A 176 -16.45 -25.39 12.34
CA GLU A 176 -17.65 -24.72 11.80
C GLU A 176 -18.79 -24.58 12.82
N GLY A 177 -18.66 -25.18 14.01
CA GLY A 177 -19.65 -25.10 15.08
C GLY A 177 -19.66 -23.73 15.79
N GLU A 178 -20.87 -23.25 16.11
CA GLU A 178 -21.07 -22.11 17.02
C GLU A 178 -20.42 -22.39 18.37
N GLY A 179 -19.48 -21.53 18.78
CA GLY A 179 -18.85 -21.58 20.11
C GLY A 179 -17.44 -22.18 20.18
N ASP A 180 -16.90 -22.71 19.09
CA ASP A 180 -15.58 -23.37 19.06
C ASP A 180 -14.46 -22.46 18.50
N MET A 181 -14.76 -21.17 18.32
CA MET A 181 -13.82 -20.20 17.74
C MET A 181 -12.88 -19.64 18.80
N GLU A 182 -11.58 -19.82 18.55
CA GLU A 182 -10.51 -19.34 19.43
C GLU A 182 -9.64 -18.33 18.70
N ILE A 183 -9.18 -17.30 19.42
CA ILE A 183 -8.20 -16.35 18.90
C ILE A 183 -6.80 -16.98 18.90
N THR A 184 -6.07 -16.85 17.79
CA THR A 184 -4.69 -17.33 17.73
C THR A 184 -3.72 -16.30 18.34
N SER A 185 -2.47 -16.69 18.56
CA SER A 185 -1.42 -15.72 18.97
C SER A 185 -1.26 -14.58 17.95
N ALA A 186 -1.42 -14.87 16.65
CA ALA A 186 -1.38 -13.85 15.60
C ALA A 186 -2.61 -12.93 15.65
N GLY A 187 -3.80 -13.47 15.93
CA GLY A 187 -5.00 -12.69 16.18
C GLY A 187 -4.86 -11.75 17.38
N PHE A 188 -4.28 -12.23 18.47
CA PHE A 188 -4.03 -11.41 19.65
C PHE A 188 -3.01 -10.30 19.37
N GLN A 189 -1.91 -10.62 18.66
CA GLN A 189 -0.95 -9.60 18.21
C GLN A 189 -1.60 -8.55 17.30
N PHE A 190 -2.50 -8.95 16.41
CA PHE A 190 -3.23 -8.02 15.55
C PHE A 190 -4.08 -7.03 16.37
N LEU A 191 -4.70 -7.46 17.46
CA LEU A 191 -5.45 -6.58 18.36
C LEU A 191 -4.56 -5.55 19.08
N LEU A 192 -3.30 -5.90 19.36
CA LEU A 192 -2.34 -5.02 20.04
C LEU A 192 -1.64 -4.02 19.12
N LEU A 193 -1.69 -4.24 17.80
CA LEU A 193 -1.11 -3.34 16.80
C LEU A 193 -2.02 -2.17 16.43
N ASN A 194 -3.28 -2.18 16.90
CA ASN A 194 -4.24 -1.08 16.75
C ASN A 194 -4.14 -0.06 17.88
#